data_AF-A0A950M844-F1
#
_entry.id   AF-A0A950M844-F1
#
_cell.length_a   1.000
_cell.length_b   1.000
_cell.length_c   1.000
_cell.angle_alpha   90.00
_cell.angle_beta   90.00
_cell.angle_gamma   90.00
#
_symmetry.space_group_name_H-M   'P 1'
#
loop_
_entity.id
_entity.type
_entity.pdbx_description
1 polymer ?
#
loop_
_entity_poly.entity_id
_entity_poly.type
_entity_poly.pdbx_seq_one_letter_code
_entity_poly.pdbx_strand_id
1 'polypeptide(L)'
;MTSTYAEALWRRALVAVAARGLVPTEAAALTPAELARAARDAGDDRLVQLVEGFYYPARYGDTAGALSDDDALRLVVALESDAPQVKRRFVNLRFAGATPPSAADATVCDVCGKRPRATAEPDG
;
A
#
# COMPACT_ATOMS: atom_id res chain seq x y z
N MET A 1 15.12 -15.59 -17.10
CA MET A 1 13.68 -15.79 -16.84
C MET A 1 13.41 -15.32 -15.44
N THR A 2 12.68 -14.23 -15.27
CA THR A 2 12.32 -13.72 -13.93
C THR A 2 11.32 -14.68 -13.29
N SER A 3 11.64 -15.19 -12.10
CA SER A 3 10.75 -16.10 -11.36
C SER A 3 9.44 -15.38 -11.01
N THR A 4 8.33 -15.82 -11.59
CA THR A 4 6.97 -15.32 -11.28
C THR A 4 6.60 -15.54 -9.81
N TYR A 5 7.19 -16.56 -9.18
CA TYR A 5 7.06 -16.84 -7.77
C TYR A 5 7.74 -15.77 -6.91
N ALA A 6 8.97 -15.38 -7.26
CA ALA A 6 9.70 -14.33 -6.55
C ALA A 6 8.95 -12.99 -6.59
N GLU A 7 8.33 -12.66 -7.74
CA GLU A 7 7.48 -11.47 -7.87
C GLU A 7 6.21 -11.54 -7.01
N ALA A 8 5.60 -12.70 -6.88
CA ALA A 8 4.42 -12.89 -6.04
C ALA A 8 4.74 -12.69 -4.55
N LEU A 9 5.84 -13.29 -4.07
CA LEU A 9 6.32 -13.13 -2.70
C LEU A 9 6.72 -11.67 -2.42
N TRP A 10 7.39 -11.03 -3.38
CA TRP A 10 7.77 -9.64 -3.28
C TRP A 10 6.58 -8.70 -3.10
N ARG A 11 5.54 -8.85 -3.93
CA ARG A 11 4.31 -8.04 -3.82
C ARG A 11 3.62 -8.23 -2.47
N ARG A 12 3.60 -9.46 -1.94
CA ARG A 12 3.02 -9.74 -0.62
C ARG A 12 3.82 -9.05 0.50
N ALA A 13 5.14 -9.12 0.45
CA ALA A 13 6.00 -8.41 1.40
C ALA A 13 5.74 -6.90 1.39
N LEU A 14 5.64 -6.29 0.20
CA LEU A 14 5.33 -4.85 0.08
C LEU A 14 4.01 -4.47 0.75
N VAL A 15 2.96 -5.28 0.57
CA VAL A 15 1.66 -5.05 1.23
C VAL A 15 1.78 -5.15 2.75
N ALA A 16 2.49 -6.16 3.26
CA ALA A 16 2.68 -6.34 4.70
C ALA A 16 3.47 -5.19 5.35
N VAL A 17 4.52 -4.72 4.68
CA VAL A 17 5.38 -3.64 5.18
C VAL A 17 4.67 -2.28 5.09
N ALA A 18 3.90 -2.04 4.03
CA ALA A 18 3.05 -0.86 3.91
C ALA A 18 1.98 -0.80 5.01
N ALA A 19 1.38 -1.93 5.36
CA ALA A 19 0.40 -2.01 6.46
C ALA A 19 1.00 -1.65 7.84
N ARG A 20 2.32 -1.78 8.00
CA ARG A 20 3.05 -1.42 9.23
C ARG A 20 3.50 0.04 9.26
N GLY A 21 3.31 0.79 8.16
CA GLY A 21 3.83 2.15 8.02
C GLY A 21 5.36 2.22 7.99
N LEU A 22 6.03 1.08 7.74
CA LEU A 22 7.49 0.99 7.69
C LEU A 22 8.08 1.56 6.39
N VAL A 23 7.24 1.76 5.39
CA VAL A 23 7.59 2.52 4.19
C VAL A 23 6.47 3.49 3.82
N PRO A 24 6.80 4.57 3.10
CA PRO A 24 5.80 5.43 2.50
C PRO A 24 4.84 4.60 1.65
N THR A 25 3.55 4.96 1.63
CA THR A 25 2.54 4.35 0.75
C THR A 25 2.93 4.44 -0.74
N GLU A 26 3.88 5.31 -1.06
CA GLU A 26 4.57 5.45 -2.33
C GLU A 26 5.63 4.35 -2.56
N ALA A 27 5.63 3.26 -1.77
CA ALA A 27 6.57 2.14 -1.88
C ALA A 27 6.70 1.54 -3.30
N ALA A 28 5.72 1.77 -4.17
CA ALA A 28 5.82 1.45 -5.60
C ALA A 28 6.92 2.24 -6.35
N ALA A 29 7.40 3.36 -5.79
CA ALA A 29 8.46 4.19 -6.32
C ALA A 29 9.86 3.83 -5.76
N LEU A 30 9.92 3.10 -4.65
CA LEU A 30 11.19 2.69 -4.04
C LEU A 30 11.76 1.47 -4.76
N THR A 31 13.05 1.53 -5.07
CA THR A 31 13.80 0.37 -5.55
C THR A 31 13.94 -0.67 -4.42
N PRO A 32 14.16 -1.96 -4.75
CA PRO A 32 14.37 -2.99 -3.73
C PRO A 32 15.51 -2.64 -2.76
N ALA A 33 16.61 -2.07 -3.23
CA ALA A 33 17.72 -1.62 -2.39
C ALA A 33 17.32 -0.49 -1.43
N GLU A 34 16.53 0.48 -1.88
CA GLU A 34 16.03 1.55 -1.02
C GLU A 34 15.07 1.01 0.04
N LEU A 35 14.26 0.01 -0.31
CA LEU A 35 13.39 -0.66 0.65
C LEU A 35 14.18 -1.41 1.72
N ALA A 36 15.22 -2.16 1.34
CA ALA A 36 16.11 -2.82 2.29
C ALA A 36 16.79 -1.80 3.23
N ARG A 37 17.22 -0.66 2.69
CA ARG A 37 17.79 0.41 3.51
C ARG A 37 16.77 0.96 4.52
N ALA A 38 15.56 1.30 4.06
CA ALA A 38 14.50 1.80 4.94
C ALA A 38 14.12 0.79 6.03
N ALA A 39 14.05 -0.50 5.70
CA ALA A 39 13.82 -1.55 6.68
C ALA A 39 14.94 -1.66 7.71
N ARG A 40 16.20 -1.57 7.29
CA ARG A 40 17.35 -1.54 8.20
C ARG A 40 17.30 -0.36 9.16
N ASP A 41 16.96 0.83 8.66
CA ASP A 41 16.81 2.04 9.47
C ASP A 41 15.64 1.90 10.47
N ALA A 42 14.61 1.12 10.12
CA ALA A 42 13.49 0.78 10.99
C ALA A 42 13.72 -0.45 11.90
N GLY A 43 14.89 -1.11 11.80
CA GLY A 43 15.23 -2.30 12.58
C GLY A 43 14.51 -3.59 12.16
N ASP A 44 14.04 -3.68 10.91
CA ASP A 44 13.40 -4.88 10.36
C ASP A 44 14.36 -5.67 9.47
N ASP A 45 15.17 -6.53 10.09
CA ASP A 45 16.15 -7.37 9.40
C ASP A 45 15.51 -8.38 8.44
N ARG A 46 14.22 -8.71 8.62
CA ARG A 46 13.54 -9.76 7.83
C ARG A 46 13.31 -9.29 6.41
N LEU A 47 12.93 -8.02 6.24
CA LEU A 47 12.75 -7.44 4.91
C LEU A 47 14.10 -7.26 4.19
N VAL A 48 15.15 -6.88 4.92
CA VAL A 48 16.52 -6.84 4.40
C VAL A 48 16.93 -8.22 3.88
N GLN A 49 16.71 -9.25 4.69
CA GLN A 49 17.06 -10.64 4.35
C GLN A 49 16.28 -11.13 3.14
N LEU A 50 14.99 -10.78 3.01
CA LEU A 50 14.17 -11.11 1.83
C LEU A 50 14.67 -10.42 0.56
N VAL A 51 15.04 -9.13 0.64
CA VAL A 51 15.52 -8.38 -0.53
C VAL A 51 16.87 -8.91 -1.00
N GLU A 52 17.85 -8.93 -0.10
CA GLU A 52 19.25 -9.24 -0.44
C GLU A 52 19.45 -10.74 -0.66
N GLY A 53 18.77 -11.57 0.14
CA GLY A 53 18.93 -13.03 0.11
C GLY A 53 18.03 -13.74 -0.88
N PHE A 54 16.91 -13.15 -1.33
CA PHE A 54 15.97 -13.85 -2.22
C PHE A 54 15.67 -13.05 -3.49
N TYR A 55 15.18 -11.81 -3.34
CA TYR A 55 14.68 -11.04 -4.48
C TYR A 55 15.78 -10.66 -5.48
N TYR A 56 16.92 -10.17 -5.00
CA TYR A 56 18.06 -9.85 -5.85
C TYR A 56 18.62 -11.08 -6.60
N PRO A 57 18.96 -12.20 -5.92
CA PRO A 57 19.45 -13.38 -6.61
C PRO A 57 18.46 -13.92 -7.66
N ALA A 58 17.17 -13.95 -7.33
CA ALA A 58 16.13 -14.42 -8.26
C ALA A 58 15.96 -13.53 -9.50
N ARG A 59 16.33 -12.25 -9.43
CA ARG A 59 16.17 -11.27 -10.53
C ARG A 59 17.45 -11.03 -11.34
N TYR A 60 18.61 -11.06 -10.69
CA TYR A 60 19.87 -10.61 -11.27
C TYR A 60 20.92 -11.72 -11.42
N GLY A 61 20.61 -12.93 -10.95
CA GLY A 61 21.49 -14.10 -11.07
C GLY A 61 21.92 -14.63 -9.71
N ASP A 62 22.37 -15.89 -9.69
CA ASP A 62 22.66 -16.63 -8.46
C ASP A 62 23.82 -15.99 -7.67
N THR A 63 23.56 -15.59 -6.43
CA THR A 63 24.56 -15.09 -5.50
C THR A 63 24.76 -16.11 -4.39
N ALA A 64 26.02 -16.34 -3.99
CA ALA A 64 26.32 -17.24 -2.89
C ALA A 64 25.57 -16.80 -1.62
N GLY A 65 24.77 -17.70 -1.05
CA GLY A 65 23.93 -17.40 0.11
C GLY A 65 22.47 -17.04 -0.21
N ALA A 66 21.99 -17.32 -1.43
CA ALA A 66 20.58 -17.18 -1.76
C ALA A 66 19.68 -18.04 -0.85
N LEU A 67 18.58 -17.43 -0.38
CA LEU A 67 17.51 -18.08 0.36
C LEU A 67 16.75 -19.06 -0.53
N SER A 68 16.31 -20.17 0.07
CA SER A 68 15.36 -21.06 -0.58
C SER A 68 13.98 -20.38 -0.71
N ASP A 69 13.17 -20.85 -1.66
CA ASP A 69 11.77 -20.43 -1.82
C ASP A 69 10.97 -20.58 -0.51
N ASP A 70 11.21 -21.68 0.23
CA ASP A 70 10.56 -21.95 1.51
C ASP A 70 10.97 -20.98 2.62
N ASP A 71 12.26 -20.60 2.68
CA ASP A 71 12.72 -19.61 3.66
C ASP A 71 12.17 -18.22 3.34
N ALA A 72 12.13 -17.85 2.05
CA ALA A 72 11.53 -16.61 1.59
C ALA A 72 10.03 -16.55 1.92
N LEU A 73 9.30 -17.64 1.72
CA LEU A 73 7.89 -17.74 2.10
C LEU A 73 7.72 -17.57 3.62
N ARG A 74 8.57 -18.20 4.43
CA ARG A 74 8.52 -18.05 5.91
C ARG A 74 8.74 -16.60 6.34
N LEU A 75 9.67 -15.88 5.71
CA LEU A 75 9.89 -14.46 5.97
C LEU A 75 8.66 -13.61 5.62
N VAL A 76 8.04 -13.85 4.47
CA VAL A 76 6.81 -13.14 4.05
C VAL A 76 5.66 -13.40 5.03
N VAL A 77 5.44 -14.66 5.43
CA VAL A 77 4.39 -15.00 6.39
C VAL A 77 4.64 -14.35 7.76
N ALA A 78 5.89 -14.28 8.20
CA ALA A 78 6.25 -13.58 9.44
C ALA A 78 5.97 -12.07 9.34
N LEU A 79 6.28 -11.45 8.20
CA LEU A 79 5.97 -10.04 7.94
C LEU A 79 4.46 -9.78 7.93
N GLU A 80 3.67 -10.68 7.34
CA GLU A 80 2.20 -10.61 7.31
C GLU A 80 1.57 -10.82 8.68
N SER A 81 2.16 -11.68 9.52
CA SER A 81 1.63 -11.99 10.86
C SER A 81 1.83 -10.85 11.86
N ASP A 82 2.97 -10.14 11.75
CA ASP A 82 3.26 -8.95 12.56
C ASP A 82 2.66 -7.66 11.99
N ALA A 83 2.13 -7.69 10.76
CA ALA A 83 1.34 -6.58 10.25
C ALA A 83 0.11 -6.44 11.15
N PRO A 84 -0.20 -5.23 11.68
CA PRO A 84 -1.45 -5.02 12.36
C PRO A 84 -2.51 -5.48 11.39
N GLN A 85 -3.30 -6.50 11.77
CA GLN A 85 -4.42 -6.96 10.98
C GLN A 85 -5.24 -5.72 10.72
N VAL A 86 -5.07 -5.12 9.54
CA VAL A 86 -5.95 -4.09 9.04
C VAL A 86 -7.21 -4.88 8.76
N LYS A 87 -7.96 -5.20 9.83
CA LYS A 87 -9.40 -5.34 9.79
C LYS A 87 -9.78 -4.25 8.84
N ARG A 88 -10.34 -4.66 7.70
CA ARG A 88 -10.84 -3.82 6.63
C ARG A 88 -11.78 -2.74 7.21
N ARG A 89 -11.23 -1.75 7.88
CA ARG A 89 -11.49 -0.37 7.63
C ARG A 89 -10.71 -0.16 6.33
N PHE A 90 -11.25 -0.42 5.14
CA PHE A 90 -12.30 0.45 4.61
C PHE A 90 -12.61 1.56 5.60
N VAL A 91 -11.61 2.41 5.86
CA VAL A 91 -11.92 3.79 6.13
C VAL A 91 -12.75 4.13 4.91
N ASN A 92 -14.06 4.22 5.12
CA ASN A 92 -14.89 5.03 4.28
C ASN A 92 -14.20 6.41 4.29
N LEU A 93 -13.23 6.59 3.41
CA LEU A 93 -12.82 7.88 2.87
C LEU A 93 -13.92 8.37 1.91
N ARG A 94 -15.18 8.12 2.28
CA ARG A 94 -16.32 8.90 1.88
C ARG A 94 -16.65 9.78 3.09
N PHE A 95 -16.09 10.98 3.06
CA PHE A 95 -16.63 12.15 3.75
C PHE A 95 -16.58 12.15 5.29
N ALA A 96 -15.38 12.09 5.87
CA ALA A 96 -15.15 12.78 7.14
C ALA A 96 -15.00 14.29 6.84
N GLY A 97 -16.12 15.00 6.77
CA GLY A 97 -16.11 16.46 6.60
C GLY A 97 -17.23 17.09 5.78
N ALA A 98 -18.30 16.37 5.43
CA ALA A 98 -19.49 17.00 4.88
C ALA A 98 -20.66 16.77 5.82
N THR A 99 -20.88 17.73 6.72
CA THR A 99 -22.26 18.07 7.09
C THR A 99 -23.06 18.11 5.78
N PRO A 100 -24.15 17.35 5.59
CA PRO A 100 -24.98 17.56 4.42
C PRO A 100 -25.33 19.05 4.42
N PRO A 101 -25.11 19.81 3.33
CA PRO A 101 -25.63 21.16 3.28
C PRO A 101 -27.14 21.01 3.47
N SER A 102 -27.60 21.45 4.64
CA SER A 102 -29.02 21.71 4.85
C SER A 102 -29.48 22.51 3.63
N ALA A 103 -30.58 22.10 3.02
CA ALA A 103 -31.05 22.57 1.72
C ALA A 103 -31.47 24.06 1.68
N ALA A 104 -30.87 24.90 2.53
CA ALA A 104 -31.12 26.32 2.68
C ALA A 104 -30.03 27.21 2.04
N ASP A 105 -28.85 26.70 1.72
CA ASP A 105 -27.76 27.51 1.13
C ASP A 105 -27.45 27.07 -0.30
N ALA A 106 -28.29 27.53 -1.24
CA ALA A 106 -27.97 27.51 -2.66
C ALA A 106 -26.87 28.55 -2.96
N THR A 107 -25.62 28.17 -2.68
CA THR A 107 -24.44 28.99 -2.94
C THR A 107 -24.28 29.16 -4.46
N VAL A 108 -24.08 30.41 -4.88
CA VAL A 108 -23.78 30.79 -6.25
C VAL A 108 -22.45 30.14 -6.65
N CYS A 109 -22.38 29.52 -7.84
CA CYS A 109 -21.12 28.96 -8.33
C CYS A 109 -20.08 30.08 -8.54
N ASP A 110 -18.94 30.06 -7.82
CA ASP A 110 -17.88 31.07 -7.95
C ASP A 110 -17.20 31.11 -9.33
N VAL A 111 -17.35 30.07 -10.15
CA VAL A 111 -16.75 30.04 -11.50
C VAL A 111 -17.66 30.71 -12.54
N CYS A 112 -18.97 30.66 -12.38
CA CYS A 112 -19.92 31.16 -13.39
C CYS A 112 -21.01 32.12 -12.85
N GLY A 113 -21.02 32.41 -11.55
CA GLY A 113 -21.94 33.33 -10.91
C GLY A 113 -23.41 32.88 -10.90
N LYS A 114 -23.71 31.63 -11.29
CA LYS A 114 -25.09 31.14 -11.42
C LYS A 114 -25.45 30.19 -10.28
N ARG A 115 -26.64 30.35 -9.72
CA ARG A 115 -27.21 29.37 -8.78
C ARG A 115 -27.71 28.16 -9.56
N PRO A 116 -27.46 26.93 -9.07
CA PRO A 116 -28.05 25.73 -9.66
C PRO A 116 -29.58 25.82 -9.54
N ARG A 117 -30.28 25.64 -10.65
CA ARG A 117 -31.74 25.60 -10.69
C ARG A 117 -32.18 24.33 -9.98
N ALA A 118 -32.83 24.46 -8.83
CA ALA A 118 -33.41 23.32 -8.13
C ALA A 118 -34.40 22.62 -9.08
N THR A 119 -34.05 21.42 -9.50
CA THR A 119 -34.97 20.54 -10.22
C THR A 119 -36.01 20.09 -9.20
N ALA A 120 -37.19 20.71 -9.23
CA ALA A 120 -38.36 20.16 -8.57
C ALA A 120 -38.74 18.87 -9.32
N GLU A 121 -38.57 17.72 -8.67
CA GLU A 121 -39.22 16.48 -9.11
C GLU A 121 -40.74 16.56 -8.84
N PRO A 122 -41.56 15.89 -9.66
CA PRO A 122 -42.98 16.20 -9.81
C PRO A 122 -43.88 15.58 -8.73
N ASP A 123 -45.03 16.25 -8.55
CA ASP A 123 -46.26 15.90 -7.85
C ASP A 123 -46.62 14.39 -7.78
N GLY A 124 -46.99 13.96 -6.57
CA GLY A 124 -48.27 13.30 -6.24
C GLY A 124 -48.73 12.09 -7.05
#